data_AF-A0A0M9A7C0-F1
#
_entry.id   AF-A0A0M9A7C0-F1
#
_cell.length_a   1.000
_cell.length_b   1.000
_cell.length_c   1.000
_cell.angle_alpha   90.00
_cell.angle_beta   90.00
_cell.angle_gamma   90.00
#
_symmetry.space_group_name_H-M   'P 1'
#
loop_
_entity.id
_entity.type
_entity.pdbx_description
1 polymer ?
#
loop_
_entity_poly.entity_id
_entity_poly.type
_entity_poly.pdbx_seq_one_letter_code
_entity_poly.pdbx_strand_id
1 'polypeptide(L)'
;METKIIPYLLLPKDHTTYYYYDGSLTTPGCQETVMWYILTEKLSISEQQLNIFKSVGTNNGTLSFNHRPMQIVGKRAIYHHLDGYSAATIHFSNLVNVCFSFLLSKLLYFK
;
A
#
# COMPACT_ATOMS: atom_id res chain seq x y z
N MET A 1 11.84 -0.99 33.65
CA MET A 1 12.62 -0.62 32.45
C MET A 1 11.65 0.03 31.48
N GLU A 2 11.86 1.30 31.12
CA GLU A 2 11.08 1.93 30.06
C GLU A 2 11.55 1.36 28.72
N THR A 3 10.70 0.56 28.08
CA THR A 3 10.93 0.12 26.70
C THR A 3 10.59 1.27 25.76
N LYS A 4 11.61 1.83 25.12
CA LYS A 4 11.43 2.86 24.10
C LYS A 4 10.71 2.26 22.89
N ILE A 5 9.54 2.80 22.56
CA ILE A 5 8.81 2.43 21.35
C ILE A 5 9.46 3.13 20.15
N ILE A 6 9.74 2.37 19.09
CA ILE A 6 10.26 2.89 17.81
C ILE A 6 9.14 2.74 16.77
N PRO A 7 8.43 3.83 16.41
CA PRO A 7 7.27 3.75 15.51
C PRO A 7 7.57 3.15 14.13
N TYR A 8 8.80 3.35 13.63
CA TYR A 8 9.23 2.78 12.35
C TYR A 8 9.13 1.25 12.29
N LEU A 9 9.26 0.55 13.44
CA LEU A 9 9.11 -0.90 13.52
C LEU A 9 7.65 -1.38 13.44
N LEU A 10 6.68 -0.46 13.43
CA LEU A 10 5.26 -0.75 13.24
C LEU A 10 4.83 -0.62 11.78
N LEU A 11 5.77 -0.39 10.86
CA LEU A 11 5.50 -0.33 9.43
C LEU A 11 5.84 -1.67 8.75
N PRO A 12 5.08 -2.07 7.71
CA PRO A 12 5.42 -3.19 6.84
C PRO A 12 6.72 -2.92 6.05
N LYS A 13 7.21 -3.96 5.35
CA LYS A 13 8.44 -3.83 4.56
C LYS A 13 8.27 -2.79 3.46
N ASP A 14 7.25 -2.94 2.61
CA ASP A 14 6.79 -1.87 1.73
C ASP A 14 5.81 -0.97 2.47
N HIS A 15 6.31 0.20 2.87
CA HIS A 15 5.52 1.30 3.41
C HIS A 15 5.51 2.50 2.45
N THR A 16 5.91 2.28 1.19
CA THR A 16 5.96 3.30 0.13
C THR A 16 4.75 3.22 -0.78
N THR A 17 4.10 2.06 -0.90
CA THR A 17 2.85 1.89 -1.65
C THR A 17 1.62 2.06 -0.74
N TYR A 18 0.66 2.91 -1.14
CA TYR A 18 -0.54 3.18 -0.34
C TYR A 18 -1.71 3.73 -1.15
N TYR A 19 -2.92 3.55 -0.63
CA TYR A 19 -4.09 4.33 -1.03
C TYR A 19 -4.22 5.59 -0.18
N TYR A 20 -4.71 6.68 -0.74
CA TYR A 20 -5.08 7.85 0.05
C TYR A 20 -6.39 8.49 -0.41
N TYR A 21 -7.12 9.08 0.55
CA TYR A 21 -8.40 9.73 0.33
C TYR A 21 -8.79 10.65 1.50
N ASP A 22 -9.64 11.66 1.23
CA ASP A 22 -10.23 12.51 2.27
C ASP A 22 -11.39 11.78 2.99
N GLY A 23 -11.35 11.75 4.31
CA GLY A 23 -12.33 11.04 5.13
C GLY A 23 -12.56 11.67 6.51
N SER A 24 -13.14 10.88 7.40
CA SER A 24 -13.48 11.28 8.76
C SER A 24 -12.73 10.50 9.81
N LEU A 25 -12.81 10.99 11.04
CA LEU A 25 -12.52 10.18 12.22
C LEU A 25 -13.42 8.93 12.26
N THR A 26 -12.87 7.82 12.75
CA THR A 26 -13.60 6.55 12.96
C THR A 26 -14.21 6.45 14.35
N THR A 27 -14.09 7.51 15.16
CA THR A 27 -14.63 7.64 16.52
C THR A 27 -15.73 8.71 16.57
N PRO A 28 -16.56 8.76 17.64
CA PRO A 28 -17.62 9.75 17.78
C PRO A 28 -17.13 11.19 17.56
N GLY A 29 -17.99 12.00 16.94
CA GLY A 29 -17.63 13.31 16.38
C GLY A 29 -17.45 13.26 14.87
N CYS A 30 -16.91 12.17 14.32
CA CYS A 30 -16.88 11.83 12.89
C CYS A 30 -16.47 12.98 11.95
N GLN A 31 -15.65 13.94 12.42
CA GLN A 31 -15.32 15.13 11.64
C GLN A 31 -14.55 14.76 10.36
N GLU A 32 -14.96 15.33 9.23
CA GLU A 32 -14.36 15.13 7.90
C GLU A 32 -13.10 15.99 7.73
N THR A 33 -12.09 15.72 8.56
CA THR A 33 -10.84 16.51 8.64
C THR A 33 -9.60 15.65 8.45
N VAL A 34 -9.77 14.38 8.07
CA VAL A 34 -8.68 13.38 8.03
C VAL A 34 -8.34 13.05 6.58
N MET A 35 -7.08 13.20 6.23
CA MET A 35 -6.51 12.56 5.03
C MET A 35 -6.01 11.17 5.42
N TRP A 36 -6.65 10.12 4.90
CA TRP A 36 -6.28 8.75 5.18
C TRP A 36 -5.16 8.29 4.25
N TYR A 37 -4.17 7.59 4.80
CA TYR A 37 -3.14 6.86 4.07
C TYR A 37 -3.19 5.40 4.52
N ILE A 38 -3.51 4.49 3.59
CA ILE A 38 -3.68 3.07 3.86
C ILE A 38 -2.61 2.31 3.10
N LEU A 39 -1.59 1.83 3.83
CA LEU A 39 -0.51 1.01 3.26
C LEU A 39 -1.09 -0.26 2.63
N THR A 40 -0.56 -0.65 1.47
CA THR A 40 -1.03 -1.85 0.75
C THR A 40 -0.48 -3.14 1.34
N GLU A 41 0.75 -3.13 1.85
CA GLU A 41 1.33 -4.25 2.57
C GLU A 41 0.85 -4.26 4.03
N LYS A 42 0.52 -5.44 4.56
CA LYS A 42 0.12 -5.63 5.95
C LYS A 42 1.32 -6.00 6.80
N LEU A 43 1.42 -5.41 8.00
CA LEU A 43 2.35 -5.89 9.02
C LEU A 43 1.78 -7.15 9.69
N SER A 44 2.54 -8.24 9.66
CA SER A 44 2.19 -9.49 10.34
C SER A 44 2.60 -9.47 11.80
N ILE A 45 1.77 -10.04 12.67
CA ILE A 45 2.06 -10.27 14.09
C ILE A 45 1.86 -11.75 14.43
N SER A 46 2.49 -12.22 15.49
CA SER A 46 2.26 -13.58 16.01
C SER A 46 0.86 -13.72 16.62
N GLU A 47 0.36 -14.95 16.66
CA GLU A 47 -0.90 -15.27 17.34
C GLU A 47 -0.86 -14.90 18.83
N GLN A 48 0.29 -15.10 19.49
CA GLN A 48 0.46 -14.71 20.88
C GLN A 48 0.30 -13.19 21.07
N GLN A 49 0.88 -12.37 20.19
CA GLN A 49 0.70 -10.92 20.21
C GLN A 49 -0.76 -10.53 19.95
N LEU A 50 -1.44 -11.20 19.01
CA LEU A 50 -2.85 -10.96 18.73
C LEU A 50 -3.73 -11.27 19.95
N ASN A 51 -3.47 -12.37 20.65
CA ASN A 51 -4.23 -12.76 21.84
C ASN A 51 -4.02 -11.77 22.99
N ILE A 52 -2.80 -11.25 23.18
CA ILE A 52 -2.52 -10.16 24.12
C ILE A 52 -3.27 -8.89 23.72
N PHE A 53 -3.29 -8.53 22.43
CA PHE A 53 -4.00 -7.35 21.96
C PHE A 53 -5.52 -7.45 22.18
N LYS A 54 -6.10 -8.64 21.99
CA LYS A 54 -7.52 -8.91 22.24
C LYS A 54 -7.90 -8.93 23.71
N SER A 55 -6.94 -9.12 24.63
CA SER A 55 -7.20 -9.12 26.07
C SER A 55 -7.08 -7.74 26.71
N VAL A 56 -6.76 -6.70 25.94
CA VAL A 56 -6.69 -5.32 26.44
C VAL A 56 -8.06 -4.89 26.98
N GLY A 57 -8.08 -4.50 28.24
CA GLY A 57 -9.29 -4.08 28.95
C GLY A 57 -9.31 -2.61 29.31
N THR A 58 -10.50 -2.16 29.69
CA THR A 58 -10.76 -0.89 30.36
C THR A 58 -11.37 -1.16 31.73
N ASN A 59 -11.68 -0.10 32.49
CA ASN A 59 -12.43 -0.20 33.73
C ASN A 59 -13.81 -0.88 33.56
N ASN A 60 -14.32 -0.96 32.32
CA ASN A 60 -15.61 -1.55 31.98
C ASN A 60 -15.48 -2.96 31.35
N GLY A 61 -14.32 -3.60 31.45
CA GLY A 61 -14.06 -4.93 30.90
C GLY A 61 -13.22 -4.93 29.63
N THR A 62 -13.10 -6.10 28.99
CA THR A 62 -12.28 -6.31 27.79
C THR A 62 -12.82 -5.51 26.60
N LEU A 63 -11.93 -4.81 25.90
CA LEU A 63 -12.29 -4.13 24.66
C LEU A 63 -12.64 -5.16 23.60
N SER A 64 -13.87 -5.10 23.10
CA SER A 64 -14.34 -5.92 22.00
C SER A 64 -15.00 -5.02 20.95
N PHE A 65 -14.91 -5.43 19.68
CA PHE A 65 -15.53 -4.74 18.54
C PHE A 65 -15.22 -3.23 18.45
N ASN A 66 -13.99 -2.82 18.77
CA ASN A 66 -13.52 -1.44 18.76
C ASN A 66 -13.16 -0.92 17.35
N HIS A 67 -14.03 -1.17 16.37
CA HIS A 67 -13.88 -0.71 15.00
C HIS A 67 -15.19 -0.15 14.46
N ARG A 68 -15.10 0.79 13.52
CA ARG A 68 -16.25 1.34 12.81
C ARG A 68 -16.59 0.45 11.61
N PRO A 69 -17.88 0.18 11.32
CA PRO A 69 -18.28 -0.50 10.09
C PRO A 69 -17.86 0.24 8.83
N MET A 70 -17.73 -0.48 7.71
CA MET A 70 -17.46 0.13 6.40
C MET A 70 -18.51 1.20 6.08
N GLN A 71 -18.06 2.35 5.58
CA GLN A 71 -18.91 3.46 5.17
C GLN A 71 -18.96 3.52 3.64
N ILE A 72 -20.07 4.02 3.11
CA ILE A 72 -20.24 4.19 1.66
C ILE A 72 -19.17 5.13 1.08
N VAL A 73 -18.61 4.81 -0.08
CA VAL A 73 -17.56 5.63 -0.72
C VAL A 73 -18.12 6.99 -1.17
N GLY A 74 -19.35 7.02 -1.68
CA GLY A 74 -19.97 8.24 -2.18
C GLY A 74 -19.23 8.75 -3.44
N LYS A 75 -18.97 10.06 -3.49
CA LYS A 75 -18.30 10.73 -4.63
C LYS A 75 -16.79 10.91 -4.44
N ARG A 76 -16.21 10.30 -3.40
CA ARG A 76 -14.81 10.50 -3.04
C ARG A 76 -13.89 9.87 -4.08
N ALA A 77 -12.84 10.59 -4.46
CA ALA A 77 -11.74 10.02 -5.21
C ALA A 77 -10.83 9.25 -4.25
N ILE A 78 -10.38 8.07 -4.69
CA ILE A 78 -9.39 7.26 -3.98
C ILE A 78 -8.18 7.17 -4.92
N TYR A 79 -7.04 7.61 -4.43
CA TYR A 79 -5.81 7.61 -5.19
C TYR A 79 -4.94 6.43 -4.75
N HIS A 80 -4.20 5.86 -5.69
CA HIS A 80 -3.24 4.79 -5.43
C HIS A 80 -1.85 5.28 -5.78
N HIS A 81 -1.00 5.41 -4.76
CA HIS A 81 0.39 5.76 -4.92
C HIS A 81 1.23 4.48 -5.02
N LEU A 82 1.94 4.35 -6.13
CA LEU A 82 2.77 3.19 -6.46
C LEU A 82 4.23 3.66 -6.52
N ASP A 83 5.01 3.38 -5.49
CA ASP A 83 6.47 3.50 -5.55
C ASP A 83 7.08 2.10 -5.66
N GLY A 84 8.11 1.94 -6.49
CA GLY A 84 8.77 0.64 -6.70
C GLY A 84 8.26 -0.20 -7.86
N TYR A 85 7.13 0.16 -8.50
CA TYR A 85 6.86 -0.28 -9.88
C TYR A 85 7.64 0.66 -10.82
N SER A 86 8.95 0.47 -10.90
CA SER A 86 9.64 0.87 -12.12
C SER A 86 8.93 0.12 -13.23
N ALA A 87 8.04 0.78 -13.97
CA ALA A 87 7.60 0.28 -15.25
C ALA A 87 8.90 -0.10 -15.95
N ALA A 88 9.13 -1.42 -16.10
CA ALA A 88 10.35 -1.92 -16.70
C ALA A 88 10.54 -1.06 -17.93
N THR A 89 11.59 -0.23 -17.94
CA THR A 89 11.92 0.53 -19.13
C THR A 89 12.25 -0.56 -20.12
N ILE A 90 11.26 -0.95 -20.93
CA ILE A 90 11.47 -1.90 -22.01
C ILE A 90 12.47 -1.17 -22.88
N HIS A 91 13.74 -1.54 -22.77
CA HIS A 91 14.79 -1.11 -23.67
C HIS A 91 14.42 -1.70 -25.05
N PHE A 92 13.52 -1.01 -25.76
CA PHE A 92 13.09 -1.33 -27.12
C PHE A 92 14.26 -1.31 -28.12
N SER A 93 15.42 -0.79 -27.72
CA SER A 93 16.60 -0.61 -28.57
C SER A 93 17.15 -1.91 -29.16
N ASN A 94 16.93 -3.07 -28.53
CA ASN A 94 17.52 -4.32 -29.03
C ASN A 94 16.67 -5.00 -30.13
N LEU A 95 15.33 -4.86 -30.11
CA LEU A 95 14.47 -5.47 -31.13
C LEU A 95 14.49 -4.70 -32.46
N VAL A 96 14.55 -3.37 -32.40
CA VAL A 96 14.58 -2.53 -33.61
C VAL A 96 15.85 -2.80 -34.42
N ASN A 97 17.00 -2.97 -33.76
CA ASN A 97 18.26 -3.28 -34.43
C ASN A 97 18.28 -4.66 -35.09
N VAL A 98 17.61 -5.65 -34.48
CA VAL A 98 17.46 -6.99 -35.08
C VAL A 98 16.54 -6.94 -36.30
N CYS A 99 15.39 -6.26 -36.21
CA CYS A 99 14.51 -6.10 -37.37
C CYS A 99 15.18 -5.32 -38.51
N PHE A 100 15.94 -4.28 -38.19
CA PHE A 100 16.63 -3.47 -39.19
C PHE A 100 17.73 -4.26 -39.90
N SER A 101 18.50 -5.09 -39.18
CA SER A 101 19.53 -5.95 -39.79
C SER A 101 18.94 -7.06 -40.67
N PHE A 102 17.78 -7.62 -40.29
CA PHE A 102 17.04 -8.57 -41.13
C PHE A 102 16.45 -7.93 -42.39
N LEU A 103 15.99 -6.67 -42.31
CA LEU A 103 15.50 -5.94 -43.48
C LEU A 103 16.65 -5.58 -44.42
N LEU A 104 17.77 -5.08 -43.86
CA LEU A 104 18.95 -4.69 -44.63
C LEU A 104 19.59 -5.89 -45.33
N SER A 105 19.68 -7.05 -44.65
CA SER A 105 20.21 -8.27 -45.26
C SER A 105 19.34 -8.75 -46.42
N LYS A 106 18.02 -8.70 -46.29
CA LYS A 106 17.10 -9.00 -47.40
C LYS A 106 17.21 -8.00 -48.56
N LEU A 107 17.38 -6.71 -48.28
CA LEU A 107 17.57 -5.67 -49.30
C LEU A 107 18.91 -5.79 -50.03
N LEU A 108 19.98 -6.19 -49.33
CA LEU A 108 21.31 -6.36 -49.91
C LEU A 108 21.47 -7.70 -50.67
N TYR A 109 20.66 -8.72 -50.37
CA TYR A 109 20.66 -10.01 -51.08
C TYR A 109 19.82 -10.02 -52.37
N PHE A 110 18.97 -9.02 -52.60
CA PHE A 110 18.29 -8.80 -53.87
C PHE A 110 19.08 -7.79 -54.73
N LYS A 111 20.29 -8.18 -55.15
CA LYS A 111 20.98 -7.60 -56.29
C LYS A 111 21.88 -8.63 -56.95
#